data_AF-A0A2E4JDJ1-F1
#
_entry.id   AF-A0A2E4JDJ1-F1
#
_cell.length_a   1.000
_cell.length_b   1.000
_cell.length_c   1.000
_cell.angle_alpha   90.00
_cell.angle_beta   90.00
_cell.angle_gamma   90.00
#
_symmetry.space_group_name_H-M   'P 1'
#
loop_
_entity.id
_entity.type
_entity.pdbx_description
1 polymer ?
#
loop_
_entity_poly.entity_id
_entity_poly.type
_entity_poly.pdbx_seq_one_letter_code
_entity_poly.pdbx_strand_id
1 'polypeptide(L)' 'MARTITGNNVRKIRKLYLEASPRTIQGDLNKAIELLKALSTENARQKAAVYMDGLSQLRSEWTLAKKRRAKHR' A
#
# COMPACT_ATOMS: atom_id res chain seq x y z
N MET A 1 19.98 -0.30 -16.80
CA MET A 1 19.79 0.24 -15.43
C MET A 1 18.32 0.34 -14.99
N ALA A 2 17.34 0.59 -15.87
CA ALA A 2 15.92 0.75 -15.46
C ALA A 2 15.26 -0.49 -14.82
N ARG A 3 15.68 -1.72 -15.17
CA ARG A 3 15.04 -2.97 -14.70
C ARG A 3 15.23 -3.23 -13.19
N THR A 4 16.30 -2.71 -12.58
CA THR A 4 16.62 -2.93 -11.16
C THR A 4 15.83 -2.00 -10.23
N ILE A 5 15.58 -0.75 -10.67
CA ILE A 5 14.81 0.25 -9.90
C ILE A 5 13.35 -0.20 -9.78
N THR A 6 12.76 -0.67 -10.88
CA THR A 6 11.35 -1.10 -10.92
C THR A 6 11.09 -2.30 -9.99
N GLY A 7 11.98 -3.30 -9.97
CA GLY A 7 11.87 -4.44 -9.06
C GLY A 7 12.12 -4.08 -7.59
N ASN A 8 12.88 -3.02 -7.31
CA ASN A 8 13.07 -2.50 -5.96
C ASN A 8 11.79 -1.83 -5.44
N ASN A 9 11.11 -1.04 -6.29
CA ASN A 9 9.89 -0.35 -5.91
C ASN A 9 8.75 -1.32 -5.59
N VAL A 10 8.57 -2.40 -6.35
CA VAL A 10 7.58 -3.45 -6.02
C VAL A 10 7.88 -4.09 -4.66
N ARG A 11 9.16 -4.37 -4.36
CA ARG A 11 9.56 -4.91 -3.04
C ARG A 11 9.27 -3.94 -1.90
N LYS A 12 9.49 -2.64 -2.10
CA LYS A 12 9.16 -1.61 -1.11
C LYS A 12 7.65 -1.51 -0.88
N ILE A 13 6.84 -1.56 -1.93
CA ILE A 13 5.37 -1.58 -1.81
C ILE A 13 4.91 -2.83 -1.04
N ARG A 14 5.48 -4.01 -1.36
CA ARG A 14 5.22 -5.25 -0.60
C ARG A 14 5.56 -5.09 0.88
N LYS A 15 6.70 -4.47 1.20
CA LYS A 15 7.11 -4.25 2.60
C LYS A 15 6.10 -3.36 3.34
N LEU A 16 5.68 -2.26 2.72
CA LEU A 16 4.66 -1.36 3.28
C LEU A 16 3.35 -2.11 3.56
N TYR A 17 2.92 -3.01 2.67
CA TYR A 17 1.74 -3.84 2.90
C TYR A 17 1.89 -4.77 4.12
N LEU A 18 3.02 -5.47 4.23
CA LEU A 18 3.25 -6.44 5.31
C LEU A 18 3.44 -5.78 6.69
N GLU A 19 3.97 -4.56 6.73
CA GLU A 19 4.24 -3.83 7.97
C GLU A 19 3.15 -2.80 8.33
N ALA A 20 2.11 -2.67 7.50
CA ALA A 20 1.06 -1.69 7.70
C ALA A 20 0.34 -1.90 9.04
N SER A 21 0.00 -0.80 9.71
CA SER A 21 -0.77 -0.80 10.95
C SER A 21 -1.89 0.24 10.91
N PRO A 22 -2.91 0.15 11.77
CA PRO A 22 -3.97 1.16 11.87
C PRO A 22 -3.44 2.59 12.07
N ARG A 23 -2.25 2.73 12.66
CA ARG A 23 -1.61 4.03 12.95
C ARG A 23 -0.85 4.59 11.75
N THR A 24 -0.36 3.72 10.86
CA THR A 24 0.56 4.11 9.78
C THR A 24 -0.08 4.03 8.39
N ILE A 25 -1.22 3.34 8.25
CA ILE A 25 -1.83 2.97 6.97
C ILE A 25 -1.98 4.12 5.96
N GLN A 26 -2.32 5.32 6.43
CA GLN A 26 -2.49 6.48 5.56
C GLN A 26 -1.14 6.96 4.99
N GLY A 27 -0.09 6.95 5.81
CA GLY A 27 1.26 7.29 5.38
C GLY A 27 1.87 6.20 4.49
N ASP A 28 1.59 4.93 4.80
CA ASP A 28 2.08 3.79 4.02
C ASP A 28 1.44 3.77 2.62
N LEU A 29 0.14 4.05 2.52
CA LEU A 29 -0.55 4.22 1.24
C LEU A 29 0.03 5.36 0.41
N ASN A 30 0.26 6.52 1.01
CA ASN A 30 0.84 7.66 0.28
C ASN A 30 2.23 7.31 -0.27
N LYS A 31 3.09 6.66 0.53
CA LYS A 31 4.41 6.19 0.08
C LYS A 31 4.29 5.15 -1.04
N ALA A 32 3.33 4.23 -0.94
CA ALA A 32 3.11 3.21 -1.94
C ALA A 32 2.65 3.81 -3.29
N ILE A 33 1.81 4.85 -3.28
CA ILE A 33 1.42 5.61 -4.48
C ILE A 33 2.63 6.24 -5.16
N GLU A 34 3.53 6.89 -4.40
CA GLU A 34 4.73 7.49 -4.98
C GLU A 34 5.66 6.44 -5.62
N LEU A 35 5.81 5.28 -4.97
CA LEU A 35 6.58 4.17 -5.52
C LEU A 35 5.91 3.57 -6.77
N LEU A 36 4.57 3.51 -6.81
CA LEU A 36 3.80 3.01 -7.93
C LEU A 36 3.97 3.90 -9.17
N LYS A 37 3.93 5.23 -9.00
CA LYS A 37 4.14 6.21 -10.09
C LYS A 37 5.51 6.04 -10.76
N ALA A 38 6.53 5.63 -9.99
CA ALA A 38 7.87 5.39 -10.48
C ALA A 38 8.05 4.04 -11.21
N LEU A 39 7.01 3.21 -11.34
CA LEU A 39 7.08 1.93 -12.06
C LEU A 39 6.91 2.13 -13.57
N SER A 40 7.98 1.86 -14.31
CA SER A 40 8.04 2.04 -15.77
C SER A 40 7.47 0.88 -16.60
N THR A 41 7.30 -0.31 -16.01
CA THR A 41 6.90 -1.52 -16.76
C THR A 41 5.54 -2.05 -16.32
N GLU A 42 4.75 -2.53 -17.27
CA GLU A 42 3.42 -3.09 -17.04
C GLU A 42 3.42 -4.27 -16.06
N ASN A 43 4.32 -5.24 -16.26
CA ASN A 43 4.46 -6.39 -15.35
C ASN A 43 4.70 -5.98 -13.88
N ALA A 44 5.49 -4.93 -13.66
CA ALA A 44 5.74 -4.44 -12.30
C ALA A 44 4.53 -3.72 -11.70
N ARG A 45 3.78 -2.96 -12.52
CA ARG A 45 2.53 -2.32 -12.09
C ARG A 45 1.49 -3.37 -11.70
N GLN A 46 1.34 -4.43 -12.49
CA GLN A 46 0.44 -5.55 -12.19
C GLN A 46 0.78 -6.21 -10.85
N LYS A 47 2.07 -6.48 -10.60
CA LYS A 47 2.52 -7.04 -9.32
C LYS A 47 2.28 -6.08 -8.15
N ALA A 48 2.51 -4.78 -8.35
CA ALA A 48 2.28 -3.77 -7.33
C ALA A 48 0.78 -3.57 -7.03
N ALA A 49 -0.09 -3.72 -8.03
CA ALA A 49 -1.54 -3.53 -7.89
C ALA A 49 -2.13 -4.44 -6.81
N VAL A 50 -1.72 -5.71 -6.76
CA VAL A 50 -2.18 -6.66 -5.72
C VAL A 50 -1.89 -6.15 -4.29
N TYR A 51 -0.71 -5.56 -4.08
CA TYR A 51 -0.35 -5.00 -2.78
C TYR A 51 -1.07 -3.67 -2.50
N MET A 52 -1.34 -2.86 -3.53
CA MET A 52 -2.10 -1.61 -3.42
C MET A 52 -3.56 -1.88 -3.04
N ASP A 53 -4.17 -2.93 -3.60
CA ASP A 53 -5.52 -3.35 -3.26
C ASP A 53 -5.59 -3.80 -1.80
N GLY A 54 -4.61 -4.61 -1.37
CA GLY A 54 -4.50 -5.04 0.03
C GLY A 54 -4.36 -3.86 1.01
N LEU A 55 -3.51 -2.88 0.70
CA LEU A 55 -3.38 -1.65 1.50
C LEU A 55 -4.70 -0.86 1.56
N SER A 56 -5.42 -0.75 0.44
CA SER A 56 -6.70 -0.04 0.37
C SER A 56 -7.79 -0.74 1.19
N GLN A 57 -7.78 -2.07 1.19
CA GLN A 57 -8.68 -2.88 2.02
C GLN A 57 -8.39 -2.67 3.51
N LEU A 58 -7.13 -2.79 3.94
CA LEU A 58 -6.74 -2.58 5.35
C LEU A 58 -7.13 -1.18 5.85
N ARG A 59 -6.92 -0.14 5.04
CA ARG A 59 -7.35 1.23 5.34
C ARG A 59 -8.85 1.29 5.61
N SER A 60 -9.64 0.66 4.75
CA SER A 60 -11.10 0.67 4.84
C SER A 60 -11.57 -0.06 6.09
N GLU A 61 -11.04 -1.25 6.35
CA GLU A 61 -11.36 -2.05 7.53
C GLU A 61 -11.05 -1.31 8.83
N TRP A 62 -9.86 -0.71 8.95
CA TRP A 62 -9.48 0.02 10.16
C TRP A 62 -10.26 1.32 10.34
N THR A 63 -10.60 2.01 9.24
CA THR A 63 -11.48 3.18 9.29
C THR A 63 -12.87 2.81 9.80
N LEU A 64 -13.44 1.71 9.30
CA LEU A 64 -14.74 1.21 9.73
C LEU A 64 -14.69 0.73 11.19
N ALA A 65 -13.65 0.00 11.59
CA ALA A 65 -13.47 -0.45 12.96
C ALA A 65 -13.40 0.74 13.95
N LYS A 66 -12.69 1.82 13.57
CA LYS A 66 -12.64 3.06 14.37
C LYS A 66 -14.01 3.71 14.51
N LYS A 67 -14.78 3.82 13.41
CA LYS A 67 -16.15 4.38 13.44
C LYS A 67 -17.09 3.55 14.31
N ARG A 68 -17.05 2.21 14.20
CA ARG A 68 -17.85 1.31 15.04
C ARG A 68 -17.55 1.51 16.53
N ARG A 69 -16.26 1.57 16.90
CA ARG A 69 -15.86 1.83 18.30
C ARG A 69 -16.38 3.17 18.83
N ALA A 70 -16.39 4.21 18.01
CA ALA A 70 -16.89 5.53 18.40
C ALA A 70 -18.42 5.56 18.59
N LYS A 71 -19.18 4.73 17.85
CA LYS A 71 -20.65 4.66 17.98
C LYS A 71 -21.12 3.91 19.23
N HIS A 72 -20.32 2.99 19.74
CA HIS A 72 -20.62 2.21 20.95
C HIS A 72 -20.08 2.83 22.24
N ARG A 73 -19.54 4.04 22.17
CA ARG A 73 -18.98 4.79 23.29
C ARG A 73 -19.87 5.98 23.58
#